data_AF-A0A261FFJ5-F1
#
_entry.id   AF-A0A261FFJ5-F1
#
_cell.length_a   1.000
_cell.length_b   1.000
_cell.length_c   1.000
_cell.angle_alpha   90.00
_cell.angle_beta   90.00
_cell.angle_gamma   90.00
#
_symmetry.space_group_name_H-M   'P 1'
#
loop_
_entity.id
_entity.type
_entity.pdbx_description
1 polymer ?
#
loop_
_entity_poly.entity_id
_entity_poly.type
_entity_poly.pdbx_seq_one_letter_code
_entity_poly.pdbx_strand_id
1 'polypeptide(L)'
;MPHRRTRWNTSDRSARLPSDWPVIRAKVRTRAHGRCQAKHHAPDCDGIGTDCDHIIAGDDHSLDNLQWLSHACHKLKTERENAQRNTLRTAMRRHPRERHPGTIDV
;
A
#
# COMPACT_ATOMS: atom_id res chain seq x y z
N MET A 1 4.58 8.14 -37.58
CA MET A 1 3.95 7.10 -36.73
C MET A 1 4.22 7.45 -35.27
N PRO A 2 3.24 7.95 -34.49
CA PRO A 2 3.52 8.28 -33.09
C PRO A 2 3.62 6.98 -32.27
N HIS A 3 4.77 6.76 -31.64
CA HIS A 3 4.97 5.65 -30.71
C HIS A 3 4.17 5.90 -29.42
N ARG A 4 3.23 5.01 -29.11
CA ARG A 4 2.47 5.04 -27.86
C ARG A 4 3.43 4.67 -26.72
N ARG A 5 3.79 5.62 -25.84
CA ARG A 5 4.54 5.32 -24.61
C ARG A 5 3.60 4.62 -23.63
N THR A 6 3.65 3.29 -23.58
CA THR A 6 3.01 2.50 -22.53
C THR A 6 3.88 2.59 -21.27
N ARG A 7 3.61 3.53 -20.38
CA ARG A 7 4.09 3.48 -18.98
C ARG A 7 2.93 3.10 -18.09
N TRP A 8 2.54 1.83 -18.13
CA TRP A 8 1.60 1.25 -17.18
C TRP A 8 2.24 -0.04 -16.68
N ASN A 9 2.57 -0.08 -15.39
CA ASN A 9 2.99 -1.26 -14.62
C ASN A 9 4.49 -1.50 -14.35
N THR A 10 5.25 -0.50 -13.92
CA THR A 10 6.52 -0.75 -13.19
C THR A 10 6.33 -0.42 -11.71
N SER A 11 5.57 -1.25 -11.00
CA SER A 11 5.75 -1.33 -9.56
C SER A 11 7.01 -2.15 -9.33
N ASP A 12 8.17 -1.52 -9.27
CA ASP A 12 9.47 -2.19 -9.01
C ASP A 12 9.53 -2.88 -7.64
N ARG A 13 8.43 -2.84 -6.87
CA ARG A 13 8.27 -3.49 -5.57
C ARG A 13 8.47 -5.01 -5.67
N SER A 14 8.00 -5.64 -6.75
CA SER A 14 8.21 -7.08 -6.95
C SER A 14 9.66 -7.42 -7.30
N ALA A 15 10.38 -6.50 -7.96
CA ALA A 15 11.80 -6.64 -8.30
C ALA A 15 12.73 -6.44 -7.10
N ARG A 16 12.25 -5.77 -6.04
CA ARG A 16 12.97 -5.59 -4.76
C ARG A 16 12.71 -6.70 -3.75
N LEU A 17 11.90 -7.70 -4.09
CA LEU A 17 11.67 -8.83 -3.22
C LEU A 17 12.94 -9.69 -3.15
N PRO A 18 13.33 -10.15 -1.95
CA PRO A 18 14.39 -11.14 -1.80
C PRO A 18 14.09 -12.41 -2.62
N SER A 19 15.13 -13.09 -3.10
CA SER A 19 14.97 -14.35 -3.84
C SER A 19 14.27 -15.45 -3.02
N ASP A 20 14.34 -15.37 -1.70
CA ASP A 20 13.72 -16.29 -0.73
C ASP A 20 12.32 -15.82 -0.25
N TRP A 21 11.70 -14.85 -0.92
CA TRP A 21 10.37 -14.36 -0.58
C TRP A 21 9.29 -15.45 -0.39
N PRO A 22 9.21 -16.52 -1.22
CA PRO A 22 8.27 -17.61 -0.97
C PRO A 22 8.50 -18.33 0.37
N VAL A 23 9.76 -18.46 0.80
CA VAL A 23 10.14 -19.06 2.09
C VAL A 23 9.74 -18.15 3.25
N ILE A 24 10.03 -16.85 3.13
CA ILE A 24 9.61 -15.84 4.12
C ILE A 24 8.08 -15.87 4.26
N ARG A 25 7.35 -15.85 3.14
CA ARG A 25 5.88 -15.93 3.11
C ARG A 25 5.35 -17.18 3.81
N ALA A 26 5.97 -18.34 3.57
CA ALA A 26 5.61 -19.59 4.22
C ALA A 26 5.85 -19.53 5.74
N LYS A 27 6.97 -18.95 6.20
CA LYS A 27 7.25 -18.75 7.62
C LYS A 27 6.20 -17.84 8.29
N VAL A 28 5.83 -16.73 7.64
CA VAL A 28 4.79 -15.82 8.15
C VAL A 28 3.44 -16.53 8.25
N ARG A 29 3.05 -17.30 7.22
CA ARG A 29 1.82 -18.11 7.24
C ARG A 29 1.82 -19.10 8.41
N THR A 30 2.92 -19.83 8.59
CA THR A 30 3.05 -20.82 9.67
C THR A 30 2.96 -20.17 11.04
N ARG A 31 3.66 -19.04 11.25
CA ARG A 31 3.59 -18.26 12.49
C ARG A 31 2.17 -17.77 12.78
N ALA A 32 1.44 -17.37 11.76
CA ALA A 32 0.06 -16.93 11.88
C ALA A 32 -0.96 -18.09 12.00
N HIS A 33 -0.51 -19.35 11.90
CA HIS A 33 -1.38 -20.52 11.77
C HIS A 33 -2.43 -20.38 10.64
N GLY A 34 -2.08 -19.66 9.57
CA GLY A 34 -3.00 -19.33 8.48
C GLY A 34 -4.15 -18.38 8.85
N ARG A 35 -4.15 -17.79 10.05
CA ARG A 35 -5.20 -16.87 10.52
C ARG A 35 -4.84 -15.42 10.23
N CYS A 36 -5.86 -14.60 10.03
CA CYS A 36 -5.70 -13.16 9.87
C CYS A 36 -5.23 -12.54 11.19
N GLN A 37 -4.13 -11.78 11.13
CA GLN A 37 -3.50 -11.10 12.27
C GLN A 37 -3.83 -9.60 12.32
N ALA A 38 -4.84 -9.14 11.57
CA ALA A 38 -5.21 -7.73 11.52
C ALA A 38 -5.60 -7.21 12.91
N LYS A 39 -5.05 -6.05 13.31
CA LYS A 39 -5.51 -5.36 14.54
C LYS A 39 -6.96 -4.88 14.44
N HIS A 40 -7.39 -4.54 13.23
CA HIS A 40 -8.75 -4.11 12.93
C HIS A 40 -9.26 -4.91 11.74
N HIS A 41 -10.19 -5.83 12.01
CA HIS A 41 -10.77 -6.67 10.99
C HIS A 41 -11.76 -5.88 10.11
N ALA A 42 -11.76 -6.19 8.82
CA ALA A 42 -12.80 -5.75 7.91
C ALA A 42 -14.11 -6.53 8.19
N PRO A 43 -15.29 -5.96 7.87
CA PRO A 43 -16.58 -6.64 8.11
C PRO A 43 -16.71 -8.00 7.40
N ASP A 44 -16.05 -8.16 6.28
CA ASP A 44 -15.98 -9.35 5.43
C ASP A 44 -14.80 -10.28 5.76
N CYS A 45 -14.15 -10.08 6.92
CA CYS A 45 -13.07 -10.95 7.36
C CYS A 45 -13.62 -12.28 7.88
N ASP A 46 -13.28 -13.37 7.19
CA ASP A 46 -13.54 -14.76 7.60
C ASP A 46 -12.57 -15.31 8.66
N GLY A 47 -11.57 -14.50 9.04
CA GLY A 47 -10.53 -14.87 10.01
C GLY A 47 -9.38 -15.67 9.40
N ILE A 48 -9.42 -15.98 8.10
CA ILE A 48 -8.40 -16.73 7.38
C ILE A 48 -7.52 -15.75 6.63
N GLY A 49 -6.21 -15.85 6.81
CA GLY A 49 -5.27 -15.02 6.05
C GLY A 49 -4.90 -15.66 4.73
N THR A 50 -4.75 -14.83 3.70
CA THR A 50 -4.38 -15.21 2.33
C THR A 50 -3.10 -14.53 1.88
N ASP A 51 -2.84 -13.34 2.41
CA ASP A 51 -1.83 -12.40 1.92
C ASP A 51 -0.80 -12.10 3.01
N CYS A 52 0.46 -11.97 2.58
CA CYS A 52 1.55 -11.50 3.44
C CYS A 52 1.74 -10.02 3.16
N ASP A 53 1.58 -9.19 4.19
CA ASP A 53 1.67 -7.74 4.09
C ASP A 53 2.64 -7.19 5.14
N HIS A 54 3.18 -6.00 4.88
CA HIS A 54 4.08 -5.32 5.80
C HIS A 54 3.28 -4.59 6.88
N ILE A 55 3.69 -4.72 8.14
CA ILE A 55 3.12 -3.97 9.27
C ILE A 55 3.49 -2.49 9.12
N ILE A 56 4.78 -2.21 8.89
CA ILE A 56 5.32 -0.89 8.56
C ILE A 56 5.69 -0.89 7.07
N ALA A 57 5.10 0.04 6.31
CA ALA A 57 5.39 0.17 4.89
C ALA A 57 6.87 0.51 4.64
N GLY A 58 7.49 -0.17 3.69
CA GLY A 58 8.91 -0.02 3.35
C GLY A 58 9.43 -1.25 2.61
N ASP A 59 10.76 -1.38 2.54
CA ASP A 59 11.44 -2.55 1.99
C ASP A 59 12.09 -3.42 3.11
N ASP A 60 11.58 -3.30 4.35
CA ASP A 60 11.95 -4.20 5.46
C ASP A 60 11.12 -5.48 5.41
N HIS A 61 11.75 -6.54 4.89
CA HIS A 61 11.16 -7.87 4.72
C HIS A 61 11.44 -8.81 5.91
N SER A 62 11.83 -8.26 7.07
CA SER A 62 12.00 -9.05 8.30
C SER A 62 10.69 -9.71 8.71
N LEU A 63 10.76 -10.90 9.31
CA LEU A 63 9.56 -11.62 9.75
C LEU A 63 8.73 -10.82 10.76
N ASP A 64 9.39 -9.99 11.58
CA ASP A 64 8.74 -9.15 12.58
C ASP A 64 7.96 -7.98 11.97
N ASN A 65 8.38 -7.51 10.80
CA ASN A 65 7.66 -6.47 10.05
C ASN A 65 6.60 -7.06 9.09
N LEU A 66 6.44 -8.37 9.01
CA LEU A 66 5.43 -9.01 8.16
C LEU A 66 4.25 -9.50 8.98
N GLN A 67 3.05 -9.48 8.41
CA GLN A 67 1.82 -10.01 8.98
C GLN A 67 1.02 -10.79 7.95
N TRP A 68 0.26 -11.77 8.43
CA TRP A 68 -0.64 -12.57 7.61
C TRP A 68 -2.05 -11.97 7.69
N LEU A 69 -2.62 -11.54 6.57
CA LEU A 69 -3.91 -10.87 6.51
C LEU A 69 -4.88 -11.57 5.57
N SER A 70 -6.17 -11.50 5.88
CA SER A 70 -7.20 -11.80 4.89
C SER A 70 -7.20 -10.75 3.80
N HIS A 71 -7.65 -11.11 2.60
CA HIS A 71 -7.74 -10.19 1.48
C HIS A 71 -8.51 -8.90 1.84
N ALA A 72 -9.63 -9.06 2.54
CA ALA A 72 -10.46 -8.00 3.06
C ALA A 72 -9.70 -7.03 3.99
N CYS A 73 -8.99 -7.57 4.98
CA CYS A 73 -8.22 -6.76 5.93
C CYS A 73 -7.03 -6.08 5.26
N HIS A 74 -6.38 -6.75 4.32
CA HIS A 74 -5.28 -6.20 3.55
C HIS A 74 -5.73 -5.01 2.69
N LYS A 75 -6.88 -5.13 2.01
CA LYS A 75 -7.49 -4.03 1.26
C LYS A 75 -7.81 -2.84 2.16
N LEU A 76 -8.45 -3.08 3.31
CA LEU A 76 -8.78 -2.03 4.28
C LEU A 76 -7.54 -1.30 4.80
N LYS A 77 -6.44 -2.02 5.09
CA LYS A 77 -5.16 -1.41 5.46
C LYS A 77 -4.61 -0.54 4.33
N THR A 78 -4.57 -1.06 3.10
CA THR A 78 -4.08 -0.32 1.93
C THR A 78 -4.88 0.97 1.69
N GLU A 79 -6.20 0.91 1.85
CA GLU A 79 -7.07 2.09 1.72
C GLU A 79 -6.76 3.16 2.78
N ARG A 80 -6.55 2.76 4.04
CA ARG A 80 -6.17 3.68 5.12
C ARG A 80 -4.81 4.33 4.86
N GLU A 81 -3.82 3.56 4.44
CA GLU A 81 -2.49 4.08 4.10
C GLU A 81 -2.56 5.04 2.91
N ASN A 82 -3.37 4.72 1.90
CA ASN A 82 -3.60 5.59 0.74
C ASN A 82 -4.29 6.90 1.16
N ALA A 83 -5.32 6.83 2.00
CA ALA A 83 -6.01 8.00 2.52
C ALA A 83 -5.04 8.91 3.28
N GLN A 84 -4.22 8.35 4.17
CA GLN A 84 -3.20 9.10 4.91
C GLN A 84 -2.19 9.78 3.96
N ARG A 85 -1.67 9.04 2.97
CA ARG A 85 -0.74 9.61 1.96
C ARG A 85 -1.39 10.70 1.13
N ASN A 86 -2.67 10.56 0.78
CA ASN A 86 -3.39 11.58 0.02
C ASN A 86 -3.63 12.85 0.84
N THR A 87 -4.00 12.72 2.13
CA THR A 87 -4.11 13.87 3.04
C THR A 87 -2.81 14.64 3.14
N LEU A 88 -1.68 13.94 3.34
CA LEU A 88 -0.35 14.57 3.39
C LEU A 88 -0.01 15.30 2.07
N ARG A 89 -0.26 14.65 0.93
CA ARG A 89 -0.06 15.26 -0.39
C ARG A 89 -0.93 16.50 -0.60
N THR A 90 -2.18 16.47 -0.18
CA THR A 90 -3.08 17.63 -0.29
C THR A 90 -2.62 18.77 0.60
N ALA A 91 -2.17 18.49 1.83
CA ALA A 91 -1.59 19.51 2.72
C ALA A 91 -0.32 20.16 2.14
N MET A 92 0.50 19.39 1.42
CA MET A 92 1.67 19.91 0.70
C MET A 92 1.31 20.75 -0.54
N ARG A 93 0.11 20.58 -1.11
CA ARG A 93 -0.40 21.40 -2.24
C ARG A 93 -0.86 22.79 -1.80
N ARG A 94 -0.11 23.47 -0.95
CA ARG A 94 -0.25 24.92 -0.75
C ARG A 94 0.38 25.65 -1.93
N HIS A 95 -0.31 25.63 -3.08
CA HIS A 95 -0.05 26.61 -4.12
C HIS A 95 -0.82 27.88 -3.75
N PRO A 96 -0.18 29.05 -3.61
CA PRO A 96 -0.92 30.30 -3.71
C PRO A 96 -1.70 30.25 -5.02
N ARG A 97 -3.01 30.53 -4.98
CA ARG A 97 -3.71 30.93 -6.20
C ARG A 97 -3.09 32.27 -6.57
N GLU A 98 -2.06 32.26 -7.41
CA GLU A 98 -1.57 33.49 -8.01
C GLU A 98 -2.77 34.16 -8.68
N ARG A 99 -3.06 35.39 -8.28
CA ARG A 99 -4.10 36.18 -8.92
C ARG A 99 -3.56 36.46 -10.32
N HIS A 100 -4.17 35.88 -11.34
CA HIS A 100 -3.79 36.13 -12.72
C HIS A 100 -3.75 37.66 -12.94
N PRO A 101 -2.68 38.22 -13.54
CA PRO A 101 -2.50 39.67 -13.69
C PRO A 101 -3.51 40.36 -14.65
N GLY A 102 -4.69 39.77 -14.88
CA GLY A 102 -5.72 40.25 -15.79
C GLY A 102 -7.11 40.46 -15.16
N THR A 103 -7.26 40.40 -13.84
CA THR A 103 -8.54 40.81 -13.21
C THR A 103 -8.59 42.33 -13.13
N ILE A 104 -9.07 42.95 -14.21
CA ILE A 104 -9.63 44.30 -14.17
C ILE A 104 -10.95 44.22 -13.40
N ASP A 105 -10.97 44.83 -12.22
CA ASP A 105 -12.19 45.15 -11.47
C ASP A 105 -12.97 46.16 -12.34
N VAL A 106 -14.21 45.81 -12.69
CA VAL A 106 -15.20 46.68 -13.35
C VAL A 106 -16.46 46.70 -12.52
#